data_AF-A0A6G3SV52-F1
#
_entry.id   AF-A0A6G3SV52-F1
#
_cell.length_a   1.000
_cell.length_b   1.000
_cell.length_c   1.000
_cell.angle_alpha   90.00
_cell.angle_beta   90.00
_cell.angle_gamma   90.00
#
_symmetry.space_group_name_H-M   'P 1'
#
loop_
_entity.id
_entity.type
_entity.pdbx_description
1 polymer ?
#
loop_
_entity_poly.entity_id
_entity_poly.type
_entity_poly.pdbx_seq_one_letter_code
_entity_poly.pdbx_strand_id
1 'polypeptide(L)'
;MGDQSKAYESVPLTSGQVSSWLLFHGCPPQSSGVMRAARWIFPHGVHEERVREAVQHVVERHEVLRTTVAEDANGVLEQRIHLLRPVEIDYCERGDVTEDNIREVTRELLAQPIDVMEEWPARWLVGRLASGNLFLILTAHHFALGGRGVRVIREELTQVMDNLASGHPGKAGLPVCVNPRDLVADELSVKGERARERAREHTREILRSIPSTPFPMDAGGSVDDVRPGRGRLIAGELYSPSLKGSLERLSERWSLPVSAIALAALSVALGGMIPERNALAWQIYSDRAGTGRQNAAGFEPFISLVSGAGLPDADDLRTAARTMWNRILKTLRHRSCGEDVIAEETFHVSRERRVKVHCPFGFNYVDFGGSYATWYEDESAESGASAVGTETIGVEEWDGTPGSFFNCFVVRLPEATKISLYLHEDMLGDNSVDDLLRYIADMITAWSPPPGSDPPSPLPVRAVQPDKGWECLPGGRWVNPRAVGVALNSLTGVEDARAEVVDDGKGAMLVASVRTTDGSLRPDDLRRACLGLLDTPGFAVPDSIEIRVEVSSLPAEPAPPARALDALTAAVRRVVPSGDLNVRESYFAAGGRLSYVPALLYRLKESGWEGLAWEELCSHRPLTEVAGAMYRR
;
A
#
# COMPACT_ATOMS: atom_id res chain seq x y z
N MET A 1 -25.16 -34.06 15.47
CA MET A 1 -26.20 -33.62 14.52
C MET A 1 -25.63 -32.43 13.79
N GLY A 2 -25.23 -32.60 12.53
CA GLY A 2 -24.62 -31.54 11.73
C GLY A 2 -25.67 -30.49 11.39
N ASP A 3 -25.33 -29.23 11.62
CA ASP A 3 -26.17 -28.08 11.33
C ASP A 3 -26.35 -27.94 9.80
N GLN A 4 -27.54 -28.31 9.30
CA GLN A 4 -27.92 -28.12 7.90
C GLN A 4 -28.34 -26.68 7.58
N SER A 5 -28.00 -25.68 8.42
CA SER A 5 -28.49 -24.29 8.26
C SER A 5 -27.50 -23.26 7.69
N LYS A 6 -26.25 -23.62 7.35
CA LYS A 6 -25.30 -22.63 6.79
C LYS A 6 -25.20 -22.74 5.26
N ALA A 7 -25.67 -21.70 4.56
CA ALA A 7 -25.54 -21.54 3.10
C ALA A 7 -24.12 -21.13 2.65
N TYR A 8 -23.15 -21.11 3.57
CA TYR A 8 -21.78 -20.68 3.34
C TYR A 8 -20.80 -21.38 4.30
N GLU A 9 -19.53 -21.44 3.90
CA GLU A 9 -18.39 -21.84 4.74
C GLU A 9 -17.68 -20.59 5.28
N SER A 10 -17.34 -20.58 6.58
CA SER A 10 -16.64 -19.47 7.25
C SER A 10 -15.14 -19.75 7.30
N VAL A 11 -14.32 -18.81 6.83
CA VAL A 11 -12.85 -18.91 6.84
C VAL A 11 -12.26 -17.53 7.20
N PRO A 12 -11.17 -17.42 7.98
CA PRO A 12 -10.50 -16.13 8.20
C PRO A 12 -10.14 -15.41 6.90
N LEU A 13 -9.98 -14.08 6.92
CA LEU A 13 -9.39 -13.36 5.79
C LEU A 13 -7.93 -13.79 5.56
N THR A 14 -7.46 -13.77 4.31
CA THR A 14 -6.03 -13.83 4.01
C THR A 14 -5.34 -12.53 4.40
N SER A 15 -4.01 -12.55 4.57
CA SER A 15 -3.23 -11.31 4.72
C SER A 15 -3.49 -10.32 3.57
N GLY A 16 -3.61 -10.80 2.33
CA GLY A 16 -3.95 -9.97 1.18
C GLY A 16 -5.33 -9.32 1.29
N GLN A 17 -6.35 -10.07 1.70
CA GLN A 17 -7.71 -9.54 1.91
C GLN A 17 -7.76 -8.51 3.04
N VAL A 18 -6.99 -8.68 4.12
CA VAL A 18 -6.83 -7.66 5.16
C VAL A 18 -6.24 -6.38 4.55
N SER A 19 -5.15 -6.47 3.80
CA SER A 19 -4.55 -5.32 3.09
C SER A 19 -5.55 -4.66 2.13
N SER A 20 -6.33 -5.45 1.39
CA SER A 20 -7.34 -4.93 0.47
C SER A 20 -8.39 -4.09 1.20
N TRP A 21 -8.86 -4.60 2.34
CA TRP A 21 -9.82 -3.89 3.14
C TRP A 21 -9.25 -2.57 3.64
N LEU A 22 -8.02 -2.57 4.18
CA LEU A 22 -7.39 -1.34 4.69
C LEU A 22 -7.21 -0.28 3.60
N LEU A 23 -6.84 -0.69 2.39
CA LEU A 23 -6.57 0.20 1.26
C LEU A 23 -7.83 0.74 0.60
N PHE A 24 -8.90 -0.05 0.53
CA PHE A 24 -10.06 0.24 -0.33
C PHE A 24 -11.38 0.42 0.42
N HIS A 25 -11.50 -0.09 1.65
CA HIS A 25 -12.74 0.04 2.41
C HIS A 25 -12.91 1.47 2.93
N GLY A 26 -14.00 2.12 2.52
CA GLY A 26 -14.30 3.52 2.86
C GLY A 26 -13.91 4.51 1.76
N CYS A 27 -13.20 4.06 0.71
CA CYS A 27 -13.10 4.83 -0.52
C CYS A 27 -14.51 5.08 -1.10
N PRO A 28 -14.76 6.23 -1.74
CA PRO A 28 -16.01 6.46 -2.43
C PRO A 28 -16.29 5.31 -3.40
N PRO A 29 -17.54 4.82 -3.48
CA PRO A 29 -18.01 3.84 -4.44
C PRO A 29 -17.49 4.01 -5.88
N GLN A 30 -17.32 5.27 -6.31
CA GLN A 30 -16.90 5.65 -7.66
C GLN A 30 -15.37 5.70 -7.83
N SER A 31 -14.60 5.39 -6.78
CA SER A 31 -13.14 5.38 -6.86
C SER A 31 -12.67 4.25 -7.78
N SER A 32 -12.07 4.64 -8.91
CA SER A 32 -11.55 3.73 -9.95
C SER A 32 -10.56 2.69 -9.41
N GLY A 33 -9.95 2.95 -8.24
CA GLY A 33 -9.01 2.03 -7.59
C GLY A 33 -9.66 0.77 -7.01
N VAL A 34 -10.96 0.77 -6.70
CA VAL A 34 -11.65 -0.27 -5.90
C VAL A 34 -12.25 -1.39 -6.75
N MET A 35 -12.44 -1.15 -8.04
CA MET A 35 -13.09 -2.08 -8.96
C MET A 35 -12.10 -2.53 -10.05
N ARG A 36 -12.27 -3.76 -10.55
CA ARG A 36 -11.47 -4.35 -11.63
C ARG A 36 -12.37 -4.90 -12.71
N ALA A 37 -11.90 -4.90 -13.96
CA ALA A 37 -12.67 -5.45 -15.07
C ALA A 37 -11.89 -6.41 -15.96
N ALA A 38 -12.63 -7.31 -16.62
CA ALA A 38 -12.14 -8.06 -17.77
C ALA A 38 -13.22 -8.11 -18.85
N ARG A 39 -12.80 -8.17 -20.12
CA ARG A 39 -13.69 -8.24 -21.27
C ARG A 39 -13.27 -9.37 -22.21
N TRP A 40 -14.27 -10.00 -22.83
CA TRP A 40 -14.11 -10.97 -23.91
C TRP A 40 -15.01 -10.57 -25.07
N ILE A 41 -14.52 -10.78 -26.30
CA ILE A 41 -15.31 -10.67 -27.53
C ILE A 41 -15.26 -12.03 -28.19
N PHE A 42 -16.44 -12.57 -28.49
CA PHE A 42 -16.61 -13.87 -29.12
C PHE A 42 -17.13 -13.67 -30.56
N PRO A 43 -16.57 -14.38 -31.55
CA PRO A 43 -17.01 -14.28 -32.93
C PRO A 43 -18.50 -14.58 -33.11
N HIS A 44 -19.06 -14.03 -34.18
CA HIS A 44 -20.41 -14.35 -34.63
C HIS A 44 -20.59 -15.87 -34.79
N GLY A 45 -21.65 -16.42 -34.18
CA GLY A 45 -21.93 -17.86 -34.14
C GLY A 45 -21.69 -18.53 -32.78
N VAL A 46 -20.98 -17.87 -31.86
CA VAL A 46 -20.99 -18.29 -30.45
C VAL A 46 -22.36 -18.01 -29.84
N HIS A 47 -22.91 -18.99 -29.13
CA HIS A 47 -24.20 -18.92 -28.46
C HIS A 47 -24.04 -18.40 -27.03
N GLU A 48 -24.99 -17.58 -26.59
CA GLU A 48 -24.96 -16.96 -25.25
C GLU A 48 -24.99 -18.01 -24.15
N GLU A 49 -25.73 -19.10 -24.35
CA GLU A 49 -25.84 -20.22 -23.42
C GLU A 49 -24.47 -20.84 -23.11
N ARG A 50 -23.56 -20.88 -24.09
CA ARG A 50 -22.19 -21.37 -23.90
C ARG A 50 -21.35 -20.42 -23.06
N VAL A 51 -21.52 -19.11 -23.25
CA VAL A 51 -20.85 -18.10 -22.43
C VAL A 51 -21.34 -18.20 -20.98
N ARG A 52 -22.65 -18.36 -20.77
CA ARG A 52 -23.24 -18.55 -19.43
C ARG A 52 -22.75 -19.84 -18.77
N GLU A 53 -22.66 -20.94 -19.51
CA GLU A 53 -22.08 -22.22 -19.05
C GLU A 53 -20.61 -22.05 -18.62
N ALA A 54 -19.80 -21.32 -19.41
CA ALA A 54 -18.41 -21.06 -19.07
C ALA A 54 -18.24 -20.23 -17.80
N VAL A 55 -19.04 -19.17 -17.64
CA VAL A 55 -19.06 -18.36 -16.41
C VAL A 55 -19.43 -19.22 -15.20
N GLN A 56 -20.43 -20.09 -15.32
CA GLN A 56 -20.82 -21.01 -14.24
C GLN A 56 -19.67 -21.90 -13.80
N HIS A 57 -18.91 -22.47 -14.74
CA HIS A 57 -17.74 -23.30 -14.43
C HIS A 57 -16.61 -22.54 -13.74
N VAL A 58 -16.38 -21.29 -14.14
CA VAL A 58 -15.35 -20.42 -13.55
C VAL A 58 -15.73 -20.03 -12.12
N VAL A 59 -16.98 -19.61 -11.85
CA VAL A 59 -17.46 -19.25 -10.51
C VAL A 59 -17.53 -20.46 -9.56
N GLU A 60 -17.87 -21.64 -10.09
CA GLU A 60 -17.78 -22.88 -9.31
C GLU A 60 -16.37 -23.14 -8.81
N ARG A 61 -15.38 -22.91 -9.66
CA ARG A 61 -13.98 -23.23 -9.43
C ARG A 61 -13.28 -22.19 -8.55
N HIS A 62 -13.54 -20.91 -8.78
CA HIS A 62 -12.94 -19.79 -8.05
C HIS A 62 -13.92 -19.25 -7.02
N GLU A 63 -13.79 -19.78 -5.81
CA GLU A 63 -14.70 -19.49 -4.69
C GLU A 63 -14.74 -18.01 -4.33
N VAL A 64 -13.61 -17.30 -4.56
CA VAL A 64 -13.49 -15.86 -4.32
C VAL A 64 -14.54 -15.02 -5.06
N LEU A 65 -15.05 -15.48 -6.20
CA LEU A 65 -16.09 -14.80 -6.98
C LEU A 65 -17.48 -14.87 -6.32
N ARG A 66 -17.64 -15.73 -5.31
CA ARG A 66 -18.86 -15.95 -4.53
C ARG A 66 -18.60 -15.86 -3.03
N THR A 67 -17.58 -15.12 -2.62
CA THR A 67 -17.20 -14.92 -1.22
C THR A 67 -17.60 -13.53 -0.76
N THR A 68 -18.49 -13.45 0.22
CA THR A 68 -18.78 -12.18 0.92
C THR A 68 -17.93 -12.08 2.19
N VAL A 69 -17.95 -10.91 2.82
CA VAL A 69 -17.26 -10.64 4.08
C VAL A 69 -18.30 -10.48 5.19
N ALA A 70 -17.96 -10.88 6.42
CA ALA A 70 -18.80 -10.60 7.58
C ALA A 70 -18.00 -10.66 8.88
N GLU A 71 -18.57 -10.18 9.99
CA GLU A 71 -18.01 -10.43 11.32
C GLU A 71 -18.25 -11.88 11.78
N ASP A 72 -17.23 -12.47 12.42
CA ASP A 72 -17.29 -13.72 13.17
C ASP A 72 -17.83 -13.50 14.60
N ALA A 73 -17.91 -14.58 15.38
CA ALA A 73 -18.39 -14.52 16.77
C ALA A 73 -17.47 -13.71 17.72
N ASN A 74 -16.20 -13.54 17.36
CA ASN A 74 -15.21 -12.74 18.10
C ASN A 74 -15.16 -11.29 17.60
N GLY A 75 -15.95 -10.95 16.58
CA GLY A 75 -15.94 -9.62 16.01
C GLY A 75 -14.74 -9.34 15.10
N VAL A 76 -14.18 -10.35 14.45
CA VAL A 76 -13.15 -10.19 13.42
C VAL A 76 -13.80 -10.46 12.07
N LEU A 77 -13.33 -9.81 10.99
CA LEU A 77 -13.86 -10.10 9.66
C LEU A 77 -13.41 -11.50 9.20
N GLU A 78 -14.34 -12.22 8.58
CA GLU A 78 -14.16 -13.53 7.96
C GLU A 78 -14.74 -13.54 6.54
N GLN A 79 -14.22 -14.45 5.73
CA GLN A 79 -14.79 -14.87 4.45
C GLN A 79 -16.01 -15.74 4.70
N ARG A 80 -17.11 -15.44 4.00
CA ARG A 80 -18.28 -16.30 3.86
C ARG A 80 -18.35 -16.82 2.43
N ILE A 81 -17.89 -18.04 2.25
CA ILE A 81 -17.82 -18.70 0.95
C ILE A 81 -19.18 -19.34 0.65
N HIS A 82 -20.00 -18.73 -0.19
CA HIS A 82 -21.39 -19.16 -0.44
C HIS A 82 -21.45 -20.42 -1.30
N LEU A 83 -22.39 -21.33 -1.04
CA LEU A 83 -22.61 -22.48 -1.93
C LEU A 83 -22.88 -22.02 -3.37
N LEU A 84 -22.44 -22.84 -4.34
CA LEU A 84 -22.68 -22.54 -5.74
C LEU A 84 -24.18 -22.56 -6.04
N ARG A 85 -24.66 -21.44 -6.60
CA ARG A 85 -25.99 -21.28 -7.22
C ARG A 85 -25.83 -20.88 -8.69
N PRO A 86 -26.90 -20.91 -9.51
CA PRO A 86 -26.84 -20.34 -10.87
C PRO A 86 -26.30 -18.91 -10.82
N VAL A 87 -25.27 -18.63 -11.62
CA VAL A 87 -24.64 -17.30 -11.66
C VAL A 87 -25.58 -16.32 -12.37
N GLU A 88 -25.84 -15.19 -11.72
CA GLU A 88 -26.56 -14.08 -12.32
C GLU A 88 -25.64 -13.38 -13.34
N ILE A 89 -26.13 -13.28 -14.59
CA ILE A 89 -25.42 -12.63 -15.70
C ILE A 89 -26.44 -11.77 -16.42
N ASP A 90 -26.25 -10.46 -16.31
CA ASP A 90 -27.14 -9.46 -16.90
C ASP A 90 -26.96 -9.39 -18.42
N TYR A 91 -27.99 -8.92 -19.13
CA TYR A 91 -27.95 -8.70 -20.57
C TYR A 91 -27.87 -7.21 -20.89
N CYS A 92 -26.96 -6.82 -21.78
CA CYS A 92 -26.84 -5.45 -22.26
C CYS A 92 -27.86 -5.18 -23.35
N GLU A 93 -28.88 -4.36 -23.02
CA GLU A 93 -29.95 -3.97 -23.93
C GLU A 93 -29.53 -2.92 -24.98
N ARG A 94 -28.30 -2.41 -24.92
CA ARG A 94 -27.79 -1.42 -25.88
C ARG A 94 -27.50 -2.07 -27.23
N GLY A 95 -28.23 -1.66 -28.27
CA GLY A 95 -28.05 -2.18 -29.64
C GLY A 95 -26.95 -1.49 -30.44
N ASP A 96 -26.37 -0.40 -29.93
CA ASP A 96 -25.38 0.46 -30.58
C ASP A 96 -23.95 0.22 -30.06
N VAL A 97 -23.74 -0.83 -29.26
CA VAL A 97 -22.41 -1.16 -28.74
C VAL A 97 -21.52 -1.65 -29.88
N THR A 98 -20.36 -1.02 -30.06
CA THR A 98 -19.31 -1.39 -31.01
C THR A 98 -18.04 -1.75 -30.26
N GLU A 99 -17.05 -2.32 -30.96
CA GLU A 99 -15.73 -2.59 -30.37
C GLU A 99 -15.05 -1.29 -29.90
N ASP A 100 -15.37 -0.15 -30.53
CA ASP A 100 -14.80 1.14 -30.17
C ASP A 100 -15.42 1.74 -28.89
N ASN A 101 -16.73 1.54 -28.67
CA ASN A 101 -17.45 2.16 -27.54
C ASN A 101 -17.70 1.23 -26.35
N ILE A 102 -17.43 -0.09 -26.46
CA ILE A 102 -17.62 -1.03 -25.35
C ILE A 102 -16.82 -0.66 -24.10
N ARG A 103 -15.76 0.14 -24.25
CA ARG A 103 -14.99 0.73 -23.14
C ARG A 103 -15.83 1.65 -22.26
N GLU A 104 -16.74 2.42 -22.86
CA GLU A 104 -17.65 3.29 -22.13
C GLU A 104 -18.63 2.47 -21.28
N VAL A 105 -19.16 1.38 -21.84
CA VAL A 105 -19.98 0.41 -21.10
C VAL A 105 -19.22 -0.15 -19.89
N THR A 106 -17.96 -0.56 -20.07
CA THR A 106 -17.12 -1.03 -18.95
C THR A 106 -16.92 0.05 -17.89
N ARG A 107 -16.66 1.30 -18.29
CA ARG A 107 -16.48 2.44 -17.36
C ARG A 107 -17.72 2.68 -16.52
N GLU A 108 -18.89 2.64 -17.14
CA GLU A 108 -20.17 2.80 -16.42
C GLU A 108 -20.42 1.67 -15.42
N LEU A 109 -20.05 0.43 -15.75
CA LEU A 109 -20.15 -0.70 -14.83
C LEU A 109 -19.17 -0.55 -13.65
N LEU A 110 -17.93 -0.11 -13.92
CA LEU A 110 -16.93 0.14 -12.88
C LEU A 110 -17.34 1.27 -11.91
N ALA A 111 -18.17 2.20 -12.36
CA ALA A 111 -18.72 3.26 -11.51
C ALA A 111 -19.83 2.78 -10.56
N GLN A 112 -20.31 1.54 -10.71
CA GLN A 112 -21.32 0.94 -9.84
C GLN A 112 -20.62 0.17 -8.71
N PRO A 113 -20.76 0.58 -7.44
CA PRO A 113 -20.12 -0.12 -6.33
C PRO A 113 -20.64 -1.53 -6.16
N ILE A 114 -19.80 -2.38 -5.57
CA ILE A 114 -20.15 -3.68 -5.02
C ILE A 114 -19.89 -3.62 -3.52
N ASP A 115 -20.92 -3.88 -2.71
CA ASP A 115 -20.74 -4.06 -1.26
C ASP A 115 -20.44 -5.53 -0.96
N VAL A 116 -19.17 -5.83 -0.69
CA VAL A 116 -18.71 -7.20 -0.44
C VAL A 116 -19.27 -7.83 0.84
N MET A 117 -19.96 -7.06 1.70
CA MET A 117 -20.66 -7.59 2.87
C MET A 117 -22.06 -8.12 2.51
N GLU A 118 -22.69 -7.53 1.49
CA GLU A 118 -24.10 -7.76 1.14
C GLU A 118 -24.29 -8.60 -0.14
N GLU A 119 -23.38 -8.49 -1.10
CA GLU A 119 -23.48 -9.18 -2.39
C GLU A 119 -22.15 -9.83 -2.84
N TRP A 120 -22.23 -10.73 -3.82
CA TRP A 120 -21.04 -11.37 -4.38
C TRP A 120 -20.09 -10.34 -4.99
N PRO A 121 -18.77 -10.52 -4.83
CA PRO A 121 -17.79 -9.49 -5.17
C PRO A 121 -17.54 -9.37 -6.69
N ALA A 122 -18.37 -9.98 -7.54
CA ALA A 122 -18.22 -10.03 -8.98
C ALA A 122 -19.59 -10.02 -9.69
N ARG A 123 -19.71 -9.19 -10.73
CA ARG A 123 -20.87 -9.09 -11.62
C ARG A 123 -20.46 -9.39 -13.06
N TRP A 124 -21.39 -9.94 -13.83
CA TRP A 124 -21.19 -10.33 -15.22
C TRP A 124 -22.25 -9.69 -16.12
N LEU A 125 -21.82 -9.10 -17.22
CA LEU A 125 -22.70 -8.55 -18.26
C LEU A 125 -22.38 -9.21 -19.59
N VAL A 126 -23.37 -9.80 -20.25
CA VAL A 126 -23.27 -10.30 -21.62
C VAL A 126 -24.06 -9.41 -22.57
N GLY A 127 -23.64 -9.28 -23.82
CA GLY A 127 -24.38 -8.53 -24.83
C GLY A 127 -23.91 -8.81 -26.24
N ARG A 128 -24.52 -8.14 -27.21
CA ARG A 128 -24.14 -8.22 -28.62
C ARG A 128 -23.62 -6.89 -29.12
N LEU A 129 -22.52 -6.95 -29.84
CA LEU A 129 -22.03 -5.82 -30.61
C LEU A 129 -22.90 -5.62 -31.86
N ALA A 130 -22.86 -4.42 -32.43
CA ALA A 130 -23.53 -4.10 -33.70
C ALA A 130 -23.06 -5.00 -34.87
N SER A 131 -21.85 -5.56 -34.79
CA SER A 131 -21.34 -6.56 -35.73
C SER A 131 -22.00 -7.94 -35.61
N GLY A 132 -22.78 -8.18 -34.55
CA GLY A 132 -23.36 -9.48 -34.20
C GLY A 132 -22.45 -10.39 -33.37
N ASN A 133 -21.22 -9.97 -33.08
CA ASN A 133 -20.32 -10.64 -32.12
C ASN A 133 -20.91 -10.55 -30.71
N LEU A 134 -20.67 -11.58 -29.88
CA LEU A 134 -21.01 -11.51 -28.46
C LEU A 134 -19.88 -10.85 -27.69
N PHE A 135 -20.21 -10.14 -26.63
CA PHE A 135 -19.22 -9.70 -25.64
C PHE A 135 -19.64 -10.13 -24.23
N LEU A 136 -18.64 -10.31 -23.37
CA LEU A 136 -18.81 -10.53 -21.93
C LEU A 136 -17.93 -9.54 -21.19
N ILE A 137 -18.44 -8.96 -20.11
CA ILE A 137 -17.70 -8.10 -19.18
C ILE A 137 -17.84 -8.69 -17.78
N LEU A 138 -16.70 -8.91 -17.12
CA LEU A 138 -16.59 -9.13 -15.69
C LEU A 138 -16.28 -7.79 -15.04
N THR A 139 -16.98 -7.46 -13.98
CA THR A 139 -16.55 -6.45 -13.00
C THR A 139 -16.42 -7.11 -11.64
N ALA A 140 -15.38 -6.79 -10.89
CA ALA A 140 -15.13 -7.38 -9.59
C ALA A 140 -14.54 -6.37 -8.61
N HIS A 141 -14.90 -6.48 -7.34
CA HIS A 141 -14.31 -5.70 -6.27
C HIS A 141 -12.86 -6.13 -6.03
N HIS A 142 -11.98 -5.16 -5.76
CA HIS A 142 -10.53 -5.40 -5.63
C HIS A 142 -10.19 -6.30 -4.44
N PHE A 143 -11.05 -6.37 -3.42
CA PHE A 143 -11.05 -7.38 -2.34
C PHE A 143 -10.98 -8.82 -2.87
N ALA A 144 -11.73 -9.12 -3.92
CA ALA A 144 -11.77 -10.46 -4.49
C ALA A 144 -10.64 -10.69 -5.49
N LEU A 145 -10.35 -9.73 -6.37
CA LEU A 145 -9.37 -9.91 -7.44
C LEU A 145 -8.38 -8.76 -7.51
N GLY A 146 -7.09 -9.09 -7.47
CA GLY A 146 -6.03 -8.23 -8.00
C GLY A 146 -5.78 -8.45 -9.49
N GLY A 147 -4.90 -7.65 -10.10
CA GLY A 147 -4.62 -7.74 -11.55
C GLY A 147 -4.24 -9.15 -12.00
N ARG A 148 -3.39 -9.87 -11.25
CA ARG A 148 -3.09 -11.27 -11.57
C ARG A 148 -4.29 -12.20 -11.44
N GLY A 149 -5.17 -11.96 -10.47
CA GLY A 149 -6.41 -12.72 -10.29
C GLY A 149 -7.32 -12.57 -11.50
N VAL A 150 -7.51 -11.34 -11.97
CA VAL A 150 -8.26 -11.05 -13.20
C VAL A 150 -7.67 -11.80 -14.40
N ARG A 151 -6.34 -11.82 -14.55
CA ARG A 151 -5.66 -12.57 -15.61
C ARG A 151 -5.96 -14.08 -15.55
N VAL A 152 -5.92 -14.68 -14.35
CA VAL A 152 -6.26 -16.11 -14.17
C VAL A 152 -7.70 -16.38 -14.58
N ILE A 153 -8.66 -15.56 -14.14
CA ILE A 153 -10.07 -15.69 -14.52
C ILE A 153 -10.23 -15.60 -16.03
N ARG A 154 -9.52 -14.67 -16.67
CA ARG A 154 -9.55 -14.49 -18.13
C ARG A 154 -9.02 -15.69 -18.90
N GLU A 155 -7.83 -16.15 -18.55
CA GLU A 155 -7.18 -17.31 -19.18
C GLU A 155 -8.02 -18.57 -19.03
N GLU A 156 -8.55 -18.82 -17.83
CA GLU A 156 -9.39 -19.99 -17.58
C GLU A 156 -10.75 -19.90 -18.27
N LEU A 157 -11.42 -18.73 -18.30
CA LEU A 157 -12.68 -18.60 -19.03
C LEU A 157 -12.50 -18.85 -20.52
N THR A 158 -11.44 -18.30 -21.14
CA THR A 158 -11.11 -18.56 -22.55
C THR A 158 -10.90 -20.05 -22.79
N GLN A 159 -10.11 -20.72 -21.95
CA GLN A 159 -9.87 -22.16 -22.08
C GLN A 159 -11.16 -22.98 -21.91
N VAL A 160 -12.04 -22.59 -20.99
CA VAL A 160 -13.35 -23.24 -20.82
C VAL A 160 -14.20 -23.09 -22.08
N MET A 161 -14.25 -21.90 -22.67
CA MET A 161 -14.96 -21.66 -23.93
C MET A 161 -14.42 -22.53 -25.06
N ASP A 162 -13.09 -22.64 -25.21
CA ASP A 162 -12.44 -23.47 -26.23
C ASP A 162 -12.74 -24.97 -26.03
N ASN A 163 -12.77 -25.43 -24.78
CA ASN A 163 -13.15 -26.80 -24.43
C ASN A 163 -14.59 -27.10 -24.82
N LEU A 164 -15.53 -26.22 -24.44
CA LEU A 164 -16.94 -26.38 -24.75
C LEU A 164 -17.20 -26.35 -26.26
N ALA A 165 -16.51 -25.47 -27.00
CA ALA A 165 -16.59 -25.41 -28.45
C ALA A 165 -16.07 -26.69 -29.12
N SER A 166 -15.07 -27.33 -28.52
CA SER A 166 -14.50 -28.60 -29.01
C SER A 166 -15.24 -29.85 -28.53
N GLY A 167 -16.32 -29.70 -27.76
CA GLY A 167 -17.08 -30.82 -27.18
C GLY A 167 -16.38 -31.52 -26.02
N HIS A 168 -15.31 -30.94 -25.46
CA HIS A 168 -14.65 -31.43 -24.26
C HIS A 168 -15.38 -30.93 -22.99
N PRO A 169 -15.21 -31.60 -21.84
CA PRO A 169 -15.67 -31.06 -20.56
C PRO A 169 -15.07 -29.66 -20.33
N GLY A 170 -15.89 -28.69 -19.90
CA GLY A 170 -15.45 -27.29 -19.79
C GLY A 170 -14.17 -27.09 -18.98
N LYS A 171 -13.98 -27.86 -17.90
CA LYS A 171 -12.80 -27.77 -17.03
C LYS A 171 -11.58 -28.59 -17.48
N ALA A 172 -11.61 -29.21 -18.66
CA ALA A 172 -10.53 -30.07 -19.14
C ALA A 172 -9.22 -29.29 -19.29
N GLY A 173 -8.10 -29.86 -18.82
CA GLY A 173 -6.77 -29.26 -18.98
C GLY A 173 -6.51 -28.00 -18.16
N LEU A 174 -7.48 -27.50 -17.38
CA LEU A 174 -7.25 -26.37 -16.47
C LEU A 174 -6.24 -26.74 -15.37
N PRO A 175 -5.43 -25.79 -14.89
CA PRO A 175 -4.46 -26.05 -13.83
C PRO A 175 -5.13 -26.44 -12.50
N VAL A 176 -4.33 -26.71 -11.45
CA VAL A 176 -4.89 -26.81 -10.09
C VAL A 176 -5.39 -25.42 -9.65
N CYS A 177 -6.65 -25.34 -9.23
CA CYS A 177 -7.20 -24.11 -8.64
C CYS A 177 -6.67 -23.96 -7.22
N VAL A 178 -6.32 -22.73 -6.85
CA VAL A 178 -5.94 -22.37 -5.48
C VAL A 178 -6.84 -21.23 -5.05
N ASN A 179 -7.67 -21.48 -4.03
CA ASN A 179 -8.60 -20.50 -3.50
C ASN A 179 -8.02 -19.79 -2.28
N PRO A 180 -8.53 -18.60 -1.92
CA PRO A 180 -8.08 -17.88 -0.72
C PRO A 180 -8.08 -18.73 0.56
N ARG A 181 -9.04 -19.65 0.75
CA ARG A 181 -9.03 -20.56 1.91
C ARG A 181 -7.79 -21.46 1.98
N ASP A 182 -7.24 -21.84 0.83
CA ASP A 182 -6.02 -22.66 0.75
C ASP A 182 -4.78 -21.82 1.14
N LEU A 183 -4.83 -20.51 0.92
CA LEU A 183 -3.81 -19.56 1.37
C LEU A 183 -3.86 -19.38 2.88
N VAL A 184 -5.05 -19.19 3.45
CA VAL A 184 -5.26 -19.12 4.90
C VAL A 184 -4.75 -20.37 5.60
N ALA A 185 -5.09 -21.56 5.08
CA ALA A 185 -4.62 -22.82 5.66
C ALA A 185 -3.08 -22.92 5.69
N ASP A 186 -2.41 -22.37 4.67
CA ASP A 186 -0.95 -22.34 4.60
C ASP A 186 -0.33 -21.26 5.50
N GLU A 187 -0.92 -20.08 5.58
CA GLU A 187 -0.52 -18.98 6.47
C GLU A 187 -0.58 -19.41 7.94
N LEU A 188 -1.67 -20.08 8.33
CA LEU A 188 -1.89 -20.58 9.69
C LEU A 188 -1.15 -21.89 10.00
N SER A 189 -0.51 -22.51 9.00
CA SER A 189 0.30 -23.71 9.22
C SER A 189 1.57 -23.39 10.04
N VAL A 190 2.15 -24.40 10.69
CA VAL A 190 3.45 -24.26 11.39
C VAL A 190 4.54 -23.71 10.48
N LYS A 191 4.50 -24.05 9.18
CA LYS A 191 5.45 -23.54 8.18
C LYS A 191 5.18 -22.07 7.86
N GLY A 192 3.92 -21.69 7.73
CA GLY A 192 3.47 -20.32 7.51
C GLY A 192 3.89 -19.40 8.64
N GLU A 193 3.59 -19.79 9.88
CA GLU A 193 3.96 -19.03 11.08
C GLU A 193 5.48 -18.81 11.17
N ARG A 194 6.28 -19.87 10.97
CA ARG A 194 7.75 -19.75 10.95
C ARG A 194 8.24 -18.83 9.83
N ALA A 195 7.56 -18.78 8.69
CA ALA A 195 7.92 -17.87 7.61
C ALA A 195 7.59 -16.42 7.98
N ARG A 196 6.42 -16.19 8.57
CA ARG A 196 6.02 -14.87 9.07
C ARG A 196 7.00 -14.33 10.11
N GLU A 197 7.45 -15.16 11.05
CA GLU A 197 8.43 -14.70 12.05
C GLU A 197 9.77 -14.31 11.40
N ARG A 198 10.26 -15.11 10.45
CA ARG A 198 11.47 -14.75 9.69
C ARG A 198 11.30 -13.45 8.89
N ALA A 199 10.11 -13.20 8.36
CA ALA A 199 9.80 -11.94 7.66
C ALA A 199 9.79 -10.76 8.64
N ARG A 200 9.22 -10.92 9.85
CA ARG A 200 9.26 -9.92 10.93
C ARG A 200 10.69 -9.61 11.35
N GLU A 201 11.51 -10.62 11.62
CA GLU A 201 12.93 -10.44 11.98
C GLU A 201 13.69 -9.67 10.90
N HIS A 202 13.57 -10.09 9.63
CA HIS A 202 14.24 -9.44 8.51
C HIS A 202 13.77 -7.98 8.29
N THR A 203 12.46 -7.73 8.38
CA THR A 203 11.89 -6.38 8.30
C THR A 203 12.42 -5.50 9.44
N ARG A 204 12.41 -6.01 10.68
CA ARG A 204 12.90 -5.32 11.87
C ARG A 204 14.38 -4.95 11.76
N GLU A 205 15.20 -5.84 11.22
CA GLU A 205 16.62 -5.57 10.95
C GLU A 205 16.81 -4.38 10.00
N ILE A 206 16.03 -4.32 8.92
CA ILE A 206 16.11 -3.20 7.96
C ILE A 206 15.64 -1.91 8.62
N LEU A 207 14.49 -1.91 9.31
CA LEU A 207 13.94 -0.73 9.98
C LEU A 207 14.88 -0.15 11.05
N ARG A 208 15.65 -1.00 11.74
CA ARG A 208 16.68 -0.56 12.69
C ARG A 208 17.90 0.07 12.01
N SER A 209 18.17 -0.30 10.76
CA SER A 209 19.37 0.13 10.03
C SER A 209 19.25 1.47 9.31
N ILE A 210 18.02 1.93 9.07
CA ILE A 210 17.75 3.20 8.38
C ILE A 210 17.63 4.36 9.37
N PRO A 211 17.90 5.62 9.00
CA PRO A 211 17.49 6.79 9.78
C PRO A 211 15.96 6.88 9.95
N SER A 212 15.51 7.75 10.85
CA SER A 212 14.09 7.93 11.18
C SER A 212 13.25 8.45 10.02
N THR A 213 13.81 9.33 9.19
CA THR A 213 13.17 9.81 7.98
C THR A 213 14.17 9.93 6.84
N PRO A 214 13.78 9.61 5.59
CA PRO A 214 14.60 9.89 4.42
C PRO A 214 14.60 11.37 4.03
N PHE A 215 13.64 12.15 4.50
CA PHE A 215 13.59 13.58 4.29
C PHE A 215 13.23 14.31 5.60
N PRO A 216 14.22 14.96 6.25
CA PRO A 216 13.99 15.77 7.45
C PRO A 216 13.40 17.13 7.06
N MET A 217 12.09 17.14 6.85
CA MET A 217 11.31 18.30 6.44
C MET A 217 10.03 18.40 7.26
N ASP A 218 9.50 19.61 7.39
CA ASP A 218 8.25 19.90 8.10
C ASP A 218 7.03 19.53 7.23
N ALA A 219 6.86 18.23 6.93
CA ALA A 219 5.72 17.72 6.17
C ALA A 219 4.41 18.04 6.92
N GLY A 220 3.61 18.96 6.40
CA GLY A 220 2.40 19.45 7.10
C GLY A 220 2.31 20.97 7.28
N GLY A 221 3.41 21.69 7.06
CA GLY A 221 3.52 23.13 7.35
C GLY A 221 4.43 23.40 8.55
N SER A 222 4.80 24.68 8.74
CA SER A 222 5.59 25.13 9.89
C SER A 222 4.87 24.82 11.20
N VAL A 223 5.62 24.58 12.27
CA VAL A 223 5.12 24.49 13.66
C VAL A 223 4.24 25.71 14.05
N ASP A 224 4.36 26.83 13.33
CA ASP A 224 3.55 28.05 13.50
C ASP A 224 2.17 28.02 12.83
N ASP A 225 1.91 27.11 11.89
CA ASP A 225 0.65 27.02 11.15
C ASP A 225 -0.27 25.95 11.73
N VAL A 226 -1.36 26.40 12.38
CA VAL A 226 -2.40 25.52 12.98
C VAL A 226 -3.31 24.88 11.92
N ARG A 227 -3.17 25.27 10.65
CA ARG A 227 -3.92 24.65 9.55
C ARG A 227 -3.05 23.57 8.93
N PRO A 228 -3.57 22.35 8.66
CA PRO A 228 -2.85 21.41 7.82
C PRO A 228 -2.48 22.13 6.53
N GLY A 229 -1.18 22.20 6.23
CA GLY A 229 -0.68 22.83 5.02
C GLY A 229 -1.41 22.27 3.80
N ARG A 230 -1.62 23.09 2.78
CA ARG A 230 -1.95 22.54 1.46
C ARG A 230 -0.64 22.02 0.89
N GLY A 231 -0.60 20.73 0.56
CA GLY A 231 0.50 20.12 -0.17
C GLY A 231 0.00 19.65 -1.54
N ARG A 232 0.88 19.62 -2.52
CA ARG A 232 0.58 19.14 -3.87
C ARG A 232 0.96 17.68 -3.99
N LEU A 233 0.00 16.88 -4.42
CA LEU A 233 0.24 15.52 -4.88
C LEU A 233 0.60 15.58 -6.35
N ILE A 234 1.62 14.82 -6.73
CA ILE A 234 2.18 14.83 -8.07
C ILE A 234 2.13 13.40 -8.63
N ALA A 235 1.57 13.26 -9.83
CA ALA A 235 1.73 12.07 -10.68
C ALA A 235 2.55 12.42 -11.91
N GLY A 236 3.76 11.87 -12.01
CA GLY A 236 4.57 11.93 -13.23
C GLY A 236 4.52 10.59 -13.95
N GLU A 237 4.24 10.59 -15.25
CA GLU A 237 4.23 9.38 -16.08
C GLU A 237 5.16 9.52 -17.28
N LEU A 238 6.15 8.64 -17.40
CA LEU A 238 6.99 8.47 -18.58
C LEU A 238 6.48 7.27 -19.38
N TYR A 239 6.25 7.46 -20.68
CA TYR A 239 6.04 6.38 -21.64
C TYR A 239 7.21 6.36 -22.63
N SER A 240 7.99 5.26 -22.66
CA SER A 240 9.18 5.16 -23.51
C SER A 240 9.33 3.80 -24.22
N PRO A 241 9.18 3.77 -25.56
CA PRO A 241 9.58 2.62 -26.39
C PRO A 241 11.09 2.35 -26.37
N SER A 242 11.91 3.42 -26.33
CA SER A 242 13.37 3.29 -26.36
C SER A 242 13.88 2.61 -25.09
N LEU A 243 13.34 3.00 -23.94
CA LEU A 243 13.66 2.45 -22.63
C LEU A 243 13.33 0.95 -22.55
N LYS A 244 12.21 0.52 -23.13
CA LYS A 244 11.86 -0.91 -23.23
C LYS A 244 12.96 -1.69 -23.93
N GLY A 245 13.37 -1.25 -25.12
CA GLY A 245 14.42 -1.91 -25.88
C GLY A 245 15.75 -1.95 -25.13
N SER A 246 16.11 -0.86 -24.45
CA SER A 246 17.33 -0.78 -23.62
C SER A 246 17.27 -1.76 -22.45
N LEU A 247 16.18 -1.78 -21.69
CA LEU A 247 15.98 -2.69 -20.56
C LEU A 247 16.02 -4.17 -20.98
N GLU A 248 15.40 -4.53 -22.10
CA GLU A 248 15.41 -5.90 -22.63
C GLU A 248 16.82 -6.36 -23.00
N ARG A 249 17.58 -5.52 -23.75
CA ARG A 249 18.97 -5.82 -24.09
C ARG A 249 19.88 -5.92 -22.87
N LEU A 250 19.67 -5.06 -21.87
CA LEU A 250 20.43 -5.11 -20.61
C LEU A 250 20.07 -6.35 -19.79
N SER A 251 18.79 -6.70 -19.72
CA SER A 251 18.30 -7.91 -19.04
C SER A 251 18.98 -9.16 -19.61
N GLU A 252 19.04 -9.28 -20.94
CA GLU A 252 19.73 -10.38 -21.61
C GLU A 252 21.24 -10.35 -21.34
N ARG A 253 21.90 -9.20 -21.60
CA ARG A 253 23.36 -9.04 -21.48
C ARG A 253 23.86 -9.26 -20.05
N TRP A 254 23.11 -8.82 -19.05
CA TRP A 254 23.49 -8.91 -17.64
C TRP A 254 22.93 -10.16 -16.94
N SER A 255 22.00 -10.87 -17.58
CA SER A 255 21.28 -12.00 -16.99
C SER A 255 20.60 -11.61 -15.67
N LEU A 256 19.97 -10.43 -15.65
CA LEU A 256 19.24 -9.87 -14.52
C LEU A 256 17.82 -9.50 -14.96
N PRO A 257 16.79 -9.65 -14.11
CA PRO A 257 15.43 -9.26 -14.50
C PRO A 257 15.32 -7.74 -14.66
N VAL A 258 14.49 -7.31 -15.62
CA VAL A 258 14.18 -5.88 -15.88
C VAL A 258 13.78 -5.14 -14.61
N SER A 259 12.98 -5.76 -13.75
CA SER A 259 12.53 -5.18 -12.47
C SER A 259 13.70 -4.81 -11.55
N ALA A 260 14.75 -5.63 -11.49
CA ALA A 260 15.92 -5.34 -10.66
C ALA A 260 16.80 -4.22 -11.25
N ILE A 261 16.88 -4.14 -12.59
CA ILE A 261 17.59 -3.06 -13.27
C ILE A 261 16.87 -1.73 -13.04
N ALA A 262 15.55 -1.70 -13.23
CA ALA A 262 14.72 -0.53 -12.99
C ALA A 262 14.77 -0.07 -11.52
N LEU A 263 14.62 -1.00 -10.56
CA LEU A 263 14.72 -0.69 -9.14
C LEU A 263 16.11 -0.15 -8.75
N ALA A 264 17.19 -0.67 -9.34
CA ALA A 264 18.53 -0.16 -9.08
C ALA A 264 18.70 1.26 -9.64
N ALA A 265 18.22 1.54 -10.85
CA ALA A 265 18.23 2.89 -11.42
C ALA A 265 17.46 3.88 -10.52
N LEU A 266 16.24 3.53 -10.11
CA LEU A 266 15.46 4.32 -9.16
C LEU A 266 16.22 4.54 -7.83
N SER A 267 16.88 3.50 -7.33
CA SER A 267 17.60 3.59 -6.06
C SER A 267 18.86 4.46 -6.15
N VAL A 268 19.57 4.41 -7.28
CA VAL A 268 20.72 5.29 -7.55
C VAL A 268 20.27 6.74 -7.66
N ALA A 269 19.17 7.01 -8.38
CA ALA A 269 18.60 8.34 -8.49
C ALA A 269 18.16 8.89 -7.13
N LEU A 270 17.32 8.17 -6.39
CA LEU A 270 16.86 8.63 -5.08
C LEU A 270 18.00 8.69 -4.06
N GLY A 271 19.01 7.83 -4.16
CA GLY A 271 20.23 7.92 -3.35
C GLY A 271 21.05 9.19 -3.60
N GLY A 272 20.91 9.84 -4.77
CA GLY A 272 21.45 11.17 -5.03
C GLY A 272 20.62 12.31 -4.46
N MET A 273 19.32 12.08 -4.20
CA MET A 273 18.38 13.08 -3.69
C MET A 273 18.31 13.10 -2.16
N ILE A 274 18.32 11.94 -1.50
CA ILE A 274 18.14 11.86 -0.04
C ILE A 274 19.40 12.31 0.71
N PRO A 275 19.28 13.07 1.83
CA PRO A 275 20.43 13.52 2.63
C PRO A 275 21.28 12.37 3.16
N GLU A 276 20.64 11.30 3.62
CA GLU A 276 21.28 10.10 4.13
C GLU A 276 21.01 8.92 3.18
N ARG A 277 22.01 8.53 2.38
CA ARG A 277 21.87 7.45 1.37
C ARG A 277 21.36 6.12 1.93
N ASN A 278 21.59 5.87 3.22
CA ASN A 278 21.09 4.68 3.92
C ASN A 278 19.62 4.75 4.34
N ALA A 279 18.94 5.89 4.14
CA ALA A 279 17.50 6.04 4.39
C ALA A 279 16.61 5.35 3.37
N LEU A 280 17.17 4.94 2.22
CA LEU A 280 16.38 4.31 1.17
C LEU A 280 16.04 2.86 1.54
N ALA A 281 14.78 2.63 1.91
CA ALA A 281 14.19 1.30 2.06
C ALA A 281 12.90 1.22 1.24
N TRP A 282 12.84 0.25 0.33
CA TRP A 282 11.72 0.03 -0.58
C TRP A 282 10.75 -1.00 -0.02
N GLN A 283 9.48 -0.62 0.03
CA GLN A 283 8.37 -1.55 0.11
C GLN A 283 8.13 -2.11 -1.30
N ILE A 284 8.57 -3.34 -1.55
CA ILE A 284 8.36 -4.01 -2.82
C ILE A 284 7.05 -4.80 -2.80
N TYR A 285 6.22 -4.59 -3.82
CA TYR A 285 4.99 -5.36 -4.01
C TYR A 285 5.29 -6.60 -4.86
N SER A 286 4.90 -7.76 -4.36
CA SER A 286 5.11 -9.04 -5.04
C SER A 286 3.87 -9.91 -4.97
N ASP A 287 3.43 -10.39 -6.12
CA ASP A 287 2.33 -11.35 -6.20
C ASP A 287 2.87 -12.77 -6.05
N ARG A 288 2.62 -13.39 -4.89
CA ARG A 288 2.76 -14.85 -4.69
C ARG A 288 4.18 -15.39 -5.00
N ALA A 289 5.19 -14.53 -5.05
CA ALA A 289 6.55 -14.87 -5.43
C ALA A 289 7.12 -15.93 -4.45
N GLY A 290 7.70 -17.01 -5.01
CA GLY A 290 8.25 -18.11 -4.22
C GLY A 290 7.22 -19.05 -3.57
N THR A 291 5.91 -18.84 -3.75
CA THR A 291 4.87 -19.69 -3.14
C THR A 291 4.44 -20.88 -3.99
N GLY A 292 4.73 -20.86 -5.30
CA GLY A 292 4.26 -21.88 -6.26
C GLY A 292 2.78 -21.77 -6.63
N ARG A 293 2.06 -20.76 -6.14
CA ARG A 293 0.60 -20.60 -6.28
C ARG A 293 0.21 -19.62 -7.37
N GLN A 294 0.83 -19.75 -8.56
CA GLN A 294 0.65 -18.79 -9.66
C GLN A 294 -0.79 -18.70 -10.20
N ASN A 295 -1.59 -19.75 -9.99
CA ASN A 295 -2.96 -19.88 -10.49
C ASN A 295 -4.03 -19.53 -9.44
N ALA A 296 -3.65 -18.92 -8.32
CA ALA A 296 -4.61 -18.46 -7.33
C ALA A 296 -5.32 -17.20 -7.82
N ALA A 297 -6.64 -17.24 -7.96
CA ALA A 297 -7.46 -16.05 -8.16
C ALA A 297 -7.71 -15.39 -6.79
N GLY A 298 -7.30 -14.14 -6.63
CA GLY A 298 -7.35 -13.44 -5.36
C GLY A 298 -6.64 -12.09 -5.41
N PHE A 299 -6.91 -11.23 -4.43
CA PHE A 299 -6.06 -10.09 -4.11
C PHE A 299 -5.05 -10.49 -3.05
N GLU A 300 -3.79 -10.63 -3.47
CA GLU A 300 -2.70 -11.13 -2.62
C GLU A 300 -1.40 -10.34 -2.89
N PRO A 301 -1.42 -9.00 -2.70
CA PRO A 301 -0.16 -8.27 -2.69
C PRO A 301 0.58 -8.67 -1.42
N PHE A 302 1.77 -9.23 -1.59
CA PHE A 302 2.67 -9.34 -0.47
C PHE A 302 3.70 -8.22 -0.56
N ILE A 303 3.91 -7.57 0.58
CA ILE A 303 4.84 -6.48 0.75
C ILE A 303 6.09 -7.02 1.41
N SER A 304 7.25 -6.51 0.99
CA SER A 304 8.49 -6.79 1.69
C SER A 304 9.41 -5.59 1.68
N LEU A 305 10.20 -5.44 2.74
CA LEU A 305 11.16 -4.36 2.82
C LEU A 305 12.50 -4.79 2.22
N VAL A 306 13.05 -3.94 1.35
CA VAL A 306 14.36 -4.13 0.71
C VAL A 306 15.17 -2.85 0.86
N SER A 307 16.35 -2.95 1.46
CA SER A 307 17.26 -1.81 1.55
C SER A 307 17.78 -1.41 0.16
N GLY A 308 17.62 -0.14 -0.20
CA GLY A 308 18.24 0.53 -1.34
C GLY A 308 19.56 1.22 -0.99
N ALA A 309 20.04 1.09 0.25
CA ALA A 309 21.24 1.74 0.76
C ALA A 309 22.55 1.21 0.15
N GLY A 310 23.58 2.06 0.09
CA GLY A 310 24.96 1.64 -0.20
C GLY A 310 25.16 1.02 -1.59
N LEU A 311 24.37 1.47 -2.57
CA LEU A 311 24.57 1.10 -3.97
C LEU A 311 25.70 1.95 -4.59
N PRO A 312 26.43 1.42 -5.58
CA PRO A 312 27.31 2.22 -6.43
C PRO A 312 26.54 3.35 -7.13
N ASP A 313 27.26 4.39 -7.57
CA ASP A 313 26.69 5.46 -8.37
C ASP A 313 26.34 4.99 -9.80
N ALA A 314 25.77 5.88 -10.62
CA ALA A 314 25.25 5.58 -11.97
C ALA A 314 26.29 4.93 -12.92
N ASP A 315 27.58 5.22 -12.71
CA ASP A 315 28.71 4.67 -13.48
C ASP A 315 28.92 3.16 -13.27
N ASP A 316 28.30 2.55 -12.26
CA ASP A 316 28.28 1.09 -12.05
C ASP A 316 26.85 0.56 -11.77
N LEU A 317 25.92 0.95 -12.63
CA LEU A 317 24.52 0.49 -12.58
C LEU A 317 24.40 -1.04 -12.62
N ARG A 318 25.31 -1.75 -13.30
CA ARG A 318 25.31 -3.23 -13.35
C ARG A 318 25.52 -3.83 -11.96
N THR A 319 26.48 -3.33 -11.19
CA THR A 319 26.71 -3.81 -9.82
C THR A 319 25.56 -3.42 -8.90
N ALA A 320 24.98 -2.22 -9.08
CA ALA A 320 23.78 -1.81 -8.36
C ALA A 320 22.60 -2.76 -8.63
N ALA A 321 22.32 -3.08 -9.90
CA ALA A 321 21.26 -4.01 -10.32
C ALA A 321 21.47 -5.42 -9.76
N ARG A 322 22.70 -5.94 -9.81
CA ARG A 322 23.03 -7.25 -9.21
C ARG A 322 22.84 -7.25 -7.69
N THR A 323 23.22 -6.17 -7.02
CA THR A 323 23.06 -6.01 -5.57
C THR A 323 21.59 -5.99 -5.18
N MET A 324 20.78 -5.18 -5.87
CA MET A 324 19.33 -5.14 -5.65
C MET A 324 18.69 -6.49 -5.93
N TRP A 325 19.05 -7.18 -7.02
CA TRP A 325 18.52 -8.50 -7.30
C TRP A 325 18.82 -9.51 -6.19
N ASN A 326 20.05 -9.54 -5.69
CA ASN A 326 20.43 -10.41 -4.56
C ASN A 326 19.64 -10.08 -3.29
N ARG A 327 19.42 -8.78 -3.00
CA ARG A 327 18.62 -8.36 -1.85
C ARG A 327 17.16 -8.77 -1.99
N ILE A 328 16.55 -8.58 -3.17
CA ILE A 328 15.19 -9.04 -3.49
C ILE A 328 15.10 -10.56 -3.28
N LEU A 329 16.02 -11.35 -3.85
CA LEU A 329 16.04 -12.80 -3.67
C LEU A 329 16.18 -13.22 -2.20
N LYS A 330 17.01 -12.53 -1.41
CA LYS A 330 17.14 -12.78 0.02
C LYS A 330 15.80 -12.52 0.71
N THR A 331 15.21 -11.34 0.50
CA THR A 331 13.92 -10.96 1.08
C THR A 331 12.81 -11.96 0.72
N LEU A 332 12.69 -12.34 -0.57
CA LEU A 332 11.68 -13.31 -1.02
C LEU A 332 11.88 -14.72 -0.42
N ARG A 333 13.09 -15.10 0.02
CA ARG A 333 13.32 -16.37 0.76
C ARG A 333 12.76 -16.36 2.17
N HIS A 334 12.67 -15.17 2.80
CA HIS A 334 11.96 -15.02 4.07
C HIS A 334 10.44 -15.15 3.91
N ARG A 335 9.96 -15.19 2.64
CA ARG A 335 8.58 -15.14 2.17
C ARG A 335 7.98 -13.76 2.43
N SER A 336 7.36 -13.22 1.41
CA SER A 336 6.70 -11.93 1.51
C SER A 336 5.53 -11.98 2.50
N CYS A 337 5.30 -10.89 3.21
CA CYS A 337 4.30 -10.75 4.27
C CYS A 337 3.20 -9.75 3.86
N GLY A 338 2.11 -9.68 4.61
CA GLY A 338 1.08 -8.65 4.40
C GLY A 338 1.51 -7.29 4.95
N GLU A 339 0.60 -6.32 4.86
CA GLU A 339 0.71 -5.00 5.50
C GLU A 339 0.95 -5.12 7.01
N ASP A 340 0.46 -6.20 7.63
CA ASP A 340 0.53 -6.49 9.05
C ASP A 340 1.96 -6.46 9.60
N VAL A 341 2.89 -7.10 8.91
CA VAL A 341 4.28 -7.14 9.35
C VAL A 341 4.95 -5.77 9.24
N ILE A 342 4.73 -5.03 8.15
CA ILE A 342 5.37 -3.72 7.97
C ILE A 342 4.85 -2.71 8.99
N ALA A 343 3.52 -2.63 9.15
CA ALA A 343 2.90 -1.67 10.08
C ALA A 343 3.27 -1.95 11.53
N GLU A 344 3.14 -3.21 11.98
CA GLU A 344 3.42 -3.57 13.38
C GLU A 344 4.91 -3.46 13.72
N GLU A 345 5.82 -3.92 12.85
CA GLU A 345 7.26 -3.80 13.11
C GLU A 345 7.73 -2.35 13.05
N THR A 346 7.15 -1.51 12.18
CA THR A 346 7.44 -0.07 12.15
C THR A 346 7.04 0.61 13.45
N PHE A 347 5.85 0.28 13.99
CA PHE A 347 5.41 0.75 15.31
C PHE A 347 6.38 0.31 16.42
N HIS A 348 6.73 -0.97 16.47
CA HIS A 348 7.60 -1.49 17.52
C HIS A 348 9.02 -0.90 17.46
N VAL A 349 9.62 -0.82 16.27
CA VAL A 349 10.95 -0.24 16.09
C VAL A 349 10.95 1.26 16.37
N SER A 350 9.88 1.98 16.04
CA SER A 350 9.75 3.41 16.37
C SER A 350 9.78 3.66 17.87
N ARG A 351 9.08 2.84 18.66
CA ARG A 351 9.11 2.91 20.14
C ARG A 351 10.47 2.51 20.71
N GLU A 352 11.07 1.45 20.17
CA GLU A 352 12.42 1.01 20.55
C GLU A 352 13.45 2.12 20.34
N ARG A 353 13.41 2.78 19.17
CA ARG A 353 14.34 3.85 18.78
C ARG A 353 13.95 5.22 19.30
N ARG A 354 12.78 5.34 19.92
CA ARG A 354 12.25 6.59 20.49
C ARG A 354 12.14 7.73 19.47
N VAL A 355 11.88 7.38 18.23
CA VAL A 355 11.64 8.27 17.10
C VAL A 355 10.82 7.48 16.08
N LYS A 356 9.87 8.11 15.39
CA LYS A 356 9.15 7.44 14.31
C LYS A 356 10.09 7.10 13.16
N VAL A 357 10.08 5.83 12.76
CA VAL A 357 10.77 5.35 11.57
C VAL A 357 9.79 5.41 10.41
N HIS A 358 10.17 6.08 9.34
CA HIS A 358 9.33 6.32 8.17
C HIS A 358 9.92 5.67 6.91
N CYS A 359 9.09 4.88 6.20
CA CYS A 359 9.48 4.15 4.98
C CYS A 359 8.54 4.50 3.82
N PRO A 360 8.69 5.68 3.19
CA PRO A 360 7.70 6.19 2.23
C PRO A 360 7.77 5.55 0.84
N PHE A 361 8.83 4.78 0.54
CA PHE A 361 9.13 4.37 -0.82
C PHE A 361 8.45 3.05 -1.18
N GLY A 362 7.43 3.10 -2.05
CA GLY A 362 6.80 1.94 -2.66
C GLY A 362 7.37 1.65 -4.04
N PHE A 363 7.59 0.37 -4.37
CA PHE A 363 7.98 -0.07 -5.71
C PHE A 363 7.13 -1.24 -6.18
N ASN A 364 6.46 -1.04 -7.31
CA ASN A 364 5.66 -2.06 -7.96
C ASN A 364 6.11 -2.24 -9.42
N TYR A 365 6.42 -3.48 -9.80
CA TYR A 365 6.76 -3.84 -11.17
C TYR A 365 5.72 -4.79 -11.73
N VAL A 366 5.15 -4.43 -12.88
CA VAL A 366 4.13 -5.25 -13.55
C VAL A 366 4.56 -5.51 -14.99
N ASP A 367 4.57 -6.78 -15.39
CA ASP A 367 4.83 -7.20 -16.77
C ASP A 367 3.51 -7.60 -17.45
N PHE A 368 3.04 -6.76 -18.38
CA PHE A 368 1.91 -7.08 -19.26
C PHE A 368 2.45 -7.68 -20.56
N GLY A 369 2.82 -8.95 -20.51
CA GLY A 369 3.16 -9.69 -21.74
C GLY A 369 1.94 -9.90 -22.65
N GLY A 370 2.15 -9.83 -23.97
CA GLY A 370 1.20 -10.31 -24.99
C GLY A 370 -0.16 -9.59 -25.02
N SER A 371 -1.24 -10.34 -25.28
CA SER A 371 -2.63 -9.83 -25.41
C SER A 371 -3.27 -9.33 -24.10
N TYR A 372 -2.52 -9.29 -23.00
CA TYR A 372 -2.99 -8.77 -21.71
C TYR A 372 -2.85 -7.24 -21.62
N ALA A 373 -1.87 -6.66 -22.31
CA ALA A 373 -1.56 -5.24 -22.17
C ALA A 373 -2.54 -4.27 -22.83
N THR A 374 -3.15 -4.66 -23.95
CA THR A 374 -4.17 -3.87 -24.67
C THR A 374 -5.39 -3.52 -23.83
N TRP A 375 -5.51 -4.10 -22.63
CA TRP A 375 -6.65 -3.92 -21.73
C TRP A 375 -6.29 -3.23 -20.40
N TYR A 376 -5.02 -3.23 -19.98
CA TYR A 376 -4.63 -2.49 -18.76
C TYR A 376 -4.65 -0.98 -18.98
N GLU A 377 -4.35 -0.55 -20.21
CA GLU A 377 -4.51 0.85 -20.62
C GLU A 377 -5.94 1.35 -20.39
N ASP A 378 -6.95 0.48 -20.49
CA ASP A 378 -8.35 0.82 -20.24
C ASP A 378 -8.68 1.06 -18.74
N GLU A 379 -7.89 0.52 -17.80
CA GLU A 379 -8.03 0.79 -16.34
C GLU A 379 -7.30 2.08 -15.92
N SER A 380 -6.29 2.53 -16.68
CA SER A 380 -5.42 3.67 -16.31
C SER A 380 -5.58 4.94 -17.18
N ALA A 381 -6.37 4.90 -18.26
CA ALA A 381 -6.49 6.02 -19.19
C ALA A 381 -7.40 7.14 -18.66
N GLU A 382 -6.82 8.00 -17.83
CA GLU A 382 -7.15 9.45 -17.87
C GLU A 382 -6.17 10.23 -18.77
N SER A 383 -5.03 9.64 -19.15
CA SER A 383 -4.06 10.30 -20.04
C SER A 383 -4.32 9.97 -21.53
N GLY A 384 -4.43 11.03 -22.33
CA GLY A 384 -4.80 10.99 -23.74
C GLY A 384 -3.90 10.08 -24.58
N ALA A 385 -4.48 9.56 -25.67
CA ALA A 385 -3.81 8.72 -26.66
C ALA A 385 -2.45 9.31 -27.07
N SER A 386 -1.36 8.74 -26.53
CA SER A 386 0.00 9.04 -26.99
C SER A 386 0.16 8.48 -28.40
N ALA A 387 0.73 9.29 -29.30
CA ALA A 387 1.07 8.83 -30.64
C ALA A 387 2.00 7.62 -30.55
N VAL A 388 1.62 6.52 -31.21
CA VAL A 388 2.39 5.27 -31.24
C VAL A 388 3.83 5.57 -31.71
N GLY A 389 4.81 5.31 -30.85
CA GLY A 389 6.24 5.39 -31.18
C GLY A 389 6.99 6.63 -30.70
N THR A 390 6.33 7.61 -30.07
CA THR A 390 7.02 8.78 -29.47
C THR A 390 7.17 8.64 -27.96
N GLU A 391 8.31 9.06 -27.42
CA GLU A 391 8.51 9.20 -25.98
C GLU A 391 7.72 10.39 -25.44
N THR A 392 7.00 10.19 -24.33
CA THR A 392 6.19 11.23 -23.71
C THR A 392 6.36 11.23 -22.20
N ILE A 393 6.29 12.43 -21.60
CA ILE A 393 6.21 12.62 -20.15
C ILE A 393 4.97 13.47 -19.87
N GLY A 394 4.06 12.97 -19.05
CA GLY A 394 2.92 13.69 -18.50
C GLY A 394 3.15 13.98 -17.02
N VAL A 395 2.70 15.14 -16.56
CA VAL A 395 2.71 15.50 -15.13
C VAL A 395 1.34 16.06 -14.77
N GLU A 396 0.73 15.48 -13.74
CA GLU A 396 -0.52 15.91 -13.16
C GLU A 396 -0.31 16.28 -11.70
N GLU A 397 -0.95 17.35 -11.27
CA GLU A 397 -0.81 17.90 -9.93
C GLU A 397 -2.18 18.25 -9.38
N TRP A 398 -2.47 17.84 -8.15
CA TRP A 398 -3.72 18.18 -7.48
C TRP A 398 -3.50 18.48 -6.00
N ASP A 399 -4.42 19.26 -5.44
CA ASP A 399 -4.41 19.56 -4.00
C ASP A 399 -4.61 18.26 -3.22
N GLY A 400 -3.75 18.02 -2.24
CA GLY A 400 -3.91 16.91 -1.30
C GLY A 400 -3.51 17.30 0.12
N THR A 401 -3.66 16.32 1.00
CA THR A 401 -3.15 16.46 2.37
C THR A 401 -1.64 16.26 2.38
N PRO A 402 -0.91 17.00 3.23
CA PRO A 402 0.49 16.77 3.45
C PRO A 402 0.75 15.31 3.77
N GLY A 403 1.81 14.77 3.18
CA GLY A 403 2.12 13.36 3.32
C GLY A 403 3.56 13.08 2.95
N SER A 404 4.06 11.94 3.41
CA SER A 404 5.39 11.46 3.05
C SER A 404 5.21 10.10 2.40
N PHE A 405 4.99 10.09 1.09
CA PHE A 405 4.89 8.87 0.30
C PHE A 405 5.50 9.07 -1.08
N PHE A 406 6.13 8.03 -1.60
CA PHE A 406 6.74 8.00 -2.93
C PHE A 406 6.54 6.62 -3.51
N ASN A 407 5.58 6.49 -4.41
CA ASN A 407 5.26 5.23 -5.07
C ASN A 407 5.76 5.25 -6.51
N CYS A 408 6.56 4.25 -6.86
CA CYS A 408 7.02 4.02 -8.22
C CYS A 408 6.34 2.78 -8.79
N PHE A 409 5.72 2.94 -9.95
CA PHE A 409 5.16 1.86 -10.75
C PHE A 409 5.94 1.76 -12.05
N VAL A 410 6.50 0.58 -12.31
CA VAL A 410 7.16 0.27 -13.58
C VAL A 410 6.35 -0.78 -14.30
N VAL A 411 5.81 -0.40 -15.44
CA VAL A 411 4.90 -1.23 -16.23
C VAL A 411 5.55 -1.54 -17.57
N ARG A 412 5.75 -2.82 -17.85
CA ARG A 412 6.19 -3.27 -19.18
C ARG A 412 4.97 -3.52 -20.05
N LEU A 413 4.82 -2.70 -21.10
CA LEU A 413 3.82 -2.81 -22.15
C LEU A 413 4.44 -3.51 -23.39
N PRO A 414 3.64 -3.95 -24.39
CA PRO A 414 4.13 -4.66 -25.56
C PRO A 414 5.07 -3.80 -26.41
N GLU A 415 4.78 -2.50 -26.49
CA GLU A 415 5.49 -1.52 -27.31
C GLU A 415 6.37 -0.56 -26.51
N ALA A 416 6.19 -0.45 -25.18
CA ALA A 416 6.90 0.52 -24.35
C ALA A 416 7.11 0.08 -22.90
N THR A 417 7.93 0.83 -22.16
CA THR A 417 7.97 0.79 -20.70
C THR A 417 7.37 2.08 -20.17
N LYS A 418 6.40 1.96 -19.27
CA LYS A 418 5.84 3.09 -18.52
C LYS A 418 6.46 3.15 -17.12
N ILE A 419 6.94 4.31 -16.70
CA ILE A 419 7.34 4.59 -15.32
C ILE A 419 6.40 5.67 -14.78
N SER A 420 5.62 5.34 -13.75
CA SER A 420 4.77 6.29 -13.05
C SER A 420 5.32 6.56 -11.65
N LEU A 421 5.43 7.82 -11.26
CA LEU A 421 5.81 8.28 -9.93
C LEU A 421 4.63 9.01 -9.31
N TYR A 422 4.15 8.53 -8.16
CA TYR A 422 3.11 9.18 -7.37
C TYR A 422 3.70 9.58 -6.02
N LEU A 423 3.78 10.86 -5.75
CA LEU A 423 4.52 11.37 -4.59
C LEU A 423 3.95 12.70 -4.10
N HIS A 424 4.35 13.07 -2.88
CA HIS A 424 4.13 14.41 -2.34
C HIS A 424 5.27 15.35 -2.74
N GLU A 425 4.95 16.61 -3.09
CA GLU A 425 5.93 17.59 -3.61
C GLU A 425 7.15 17.79 -2.70
N ASP A 426 6.97 17.76 -1.37
CA ASP A 426 8.07 17.93 -0.42
C ASP A 426 9.21 16.92 -0.66
N MET A 427 8.92 15.73 -1.20
CA MET A 427 9.93 14.70 -1.47
C MET A 427 10.85 15.01 -2.66
N LEU A 428 10.58 16.10 -3.40
CA LEU A 428 11.39 16.51 -4.55
C LEU A 428 12.44 17.57 -4.22
N GLY A 429 12.24 18.39 -3.17
CA GLY A 429 13.07 19.58 -2.94
C GLY A 429 13.13 20.46 -4.19
N ASP A 430 14.34 20.78 -4.68
CA ASP A 430 14.55 21.59 -5.89
C ASP A 430 14.46 20.80 -7.21
N ASN A 431 14.09 19.52 -7.17
CA ASN A 431 13.93 18.68 -8.37
C ASN A 431 12.51 18.82 -8.93
N SER A 432 12.35 18.56 -10.22
CA SER A 432 11.03 18.31 -10.81
C SER A 432 10.83 16.81 -11.06
N VAL A 433 9.57 16.36 -11.08
CA VAL A 433 9.25 14.96 -11.38
C VAL A 433 9.63 14.59 -12.82
N ASP A 434 9.53 15.53 -13.76
CA ASP A 434 9.88 15.29 -15.16
C ASP A 434 11.40 15.13 -15.35
N ASP A 435 12.21 15.95 -14.67
CA ASP A 435 13.68 15.80 -14.68
C ASP A 435 14.09 14.47 -14.04
N LEU A 436 13.44 14.07 -12.94
CA LEU A 436 13.69 12.79 -12.29
C LEU A 436 13.37 11.60 -13.21
N LEU A 437 12.21 11.63 -13.89
CA LEU A 437 11.83 10.60 -14.86
C LEU A 437 12.82 10.51 -16.03
N ARG A 438 13.24 11.66 -16.58
CA ARG A 438 14.26 11.72 -17.64
C ARG A 438 15.60 11.18 -17.15
N TYR A 439 16.04 11.59 -15.97
CA TYR A 439 17.30 11.14 -15.38
C TYR A 439 17.34 9.61 -15.25
N ILE A 440 16.26 9.00 -14.73
CA ILE A 440 16.16 7.54 -14.60
C ILE A 440 16.23 6.87 -15.97
N ALA A 441 15.48 7.37 -16.96
CA ALA A 441 15.43 6.79 -18.30
C ALA A 441 16.77 6.91 -19.04
N ASP A 442 17.40 8.08 -18.98
CA ASP A 442 18.68 8.38 -19.61
C ASP A 442 19.81 7.57 -18.98
N MET A 443 19.84 7.46 -17.64
CA MET A 443 20.81 6.63 -16.93
C MET A 443 20.75 5.18 -17.40
N ILE A 444 19.56 4.60 -17.55
CA ILE A 444 19.41 3.22 -18.05
C ILE A 444 19.83 3.15 -19.52
N THR A 445 19.38 4.09 -20.34
CA THR A 445 19.60 4.10 -21.79
C THR A 445 21.07 4.31 -22.15
N ALA A 446 21.84 5.07 -21.36
CA ALA A 446 23.28 5.24 -21.54
C ALA A 446 24.07 3.92 -21.57
N TRP A 447 23.63 2.90 -20.84
CA TRP A 447 24.26 1.58 -20.83
C TRP A 447 23.94 0.71 -22.05
N SER A 448 22.87 1.03 -22.77
CA SER A 448 22.44 0.30 -23.97
C SER A 448 21.60 1.20 -24.90
N PRO A 449 22.20 2.23 -25.52
CA PRO A 449 21.45 3.16 -26.36
C PRO A 449 20.80 2.44 -27.56
N PRO A 450 19.75 3.03 -28.15
CA PRO A 450 19.20 2.52 -29.41
C PRO A 450 20.28 2.38 -30.48
N PRO A 451 20.20 1.38 -31.36
CA PRO A 451 21.18 1.21 -32.44
C PRO A 451 21.30 2.47 -33.30
N GLY A 452 22.52 3.00 -33.44
CA GLY A 452 22.79 4.21 -34.22
C GLY A 452 22.58 5.52 -33.47
N SER A 453 22.29 5.49 -32.16
CA SER A 453 22.20 6.67 -31.30
C SER A 453 23.39 6.75 -30.34
N ASP A 454 23.85 7.96 -30.04
CA ASP A 454 24.82 8.20 -28.99
C ASP A 454 24.21 7.96 -27.61
N PRO A 455 24.99 7.51 -26.60
CA PRO A 455 24.49 7.35 -25.25
C PRO A 455 24.06 8.73 -24.68
N PRO A 456 22.87 8.85 -24.08
CA PRO A 456 22.44 10.09 -23.45
C PRO A 456 23.36 10.47 -22.28
N SER A 457 23.45 11.77 -22.01
CA SER A 457 24.15 12.32 -20.84
C SER A 457 23.12 12.74 -19.80
N PRO A 458 22.84 11.91 -18.78
CA PRO A 458 21.78 12.16 -17.83
C PRO A 458 22.08 13.40 -16.97
N LEU A 459 21.10 14.30 -16.83
CA LEU A 459 21.22 15.47 -15.94
C LEU A 459 21.03 15.03 -14.48
N PRO A 460 22.04 15.16 -13.61
CA PRO A 460 21.98 14.64 -12.26
C PRO A 460 20.91 15.34 -11.42
N VAL A 461 20.25 14.54 -10.58
CA VAL A 461 19.35 15.01 -9.53
C VAL A 461 20.10 15.82 -8.46
N ARG A 462 19.39 16.73 -7.80
CA ARG A 462 19.90 17.58 -6.72
C ARG A 462 19.57 16.95 -5.37
N ALA A 463 20.54 17.00 -4.45
CA ALA A 463 20.34 16.57 -3.08
C ALA A 463 19.36 17.52 -2.37
N VAL A 464 18.28 16.96 -1.84
CA VAL A 464 17.34 17.66 -0.95
C VAL A 464 18.08 18.02 0.32
N GLN A 465 17.93 19.28 0.76
CA GLN A 465 18.54 19.74 1.99
C GLN A 465 17.54 19.58 3.15
N PRO A 466 17.99 19.19 4.35
CA PRO A 466 17.16 19.28 5.55
C PRO A 466 16.59 20.68 5.76
N ASP A 467 15.35 20.74 6.25
CA ASP A 467 14.75 22.01 6.64
C ASP A 467 15.50 22.64 7.81
N LYS A 468 15.42 23.98 7.89
CA LYS A 468 16.10 24.73 8.95
C LYS A 468 15.60 24.30 10.34
N GLY A 469 16.54 23.93 11.22
CA GLY A 469 16.24 23.54 12.60
C GLY A 469 16.14 22.03 12.81
N TRP A 470 16.24 21.23 11.73
CA TRP A 470 16.43 19.80 11.84
C TRP A 470 17.87 19.45 12.16
N GLU A 471 18.04 18.54 13.11
CA GLU A 471 19.34 18.03 13.56
C GLU A 471 19.31 16.50 13.57
N CYS A 472 20.44 15.86 13.25
CA CYS A 472 20.57 14.40 13.26
C CYS A 472 21.37 13.94 14.49
N LEU A 473 20.70 13.25 15.40
CA LEU A 473 21.32 12.62 16.58
C LEU A 473 21.93 11.25 16.22
N PRO A 474 22.81 10.69 17.08
CA PRO A 474 23.40 9.38 16.86
C PRO A 474 22.37 8.29 16.53
N GLY A 475 22.75 7.41 15.59
CA GLY A 475 21.86 6.34 15.11
C GLY A 475 20.79 6.81 14.13
N GLY A 476 20.99 7.95 13.45
CA GLY A 476 20.10 8.44 12.38
C GLY A 476 18.76 8.95 12.92
N ARG A 477 18.74 9.51 14.13
CA ARG A 477 17.53 10.06 14.77
C ARG A 477 17.41 11.55 14.40
N TRP A 478 16.77 11.83 13.28
CA TRP A 478 16.41 13.19 12.88
C TRP A 478 15.35 13.77 13.81
N VAL A 479 15.57 15.00 14.27
CA VAL A 479 14.70 15.72 15.21
C VAL A 479 14.64 17.20 14.85
N ASN A 480 13.50 17.82 15.15
CA ASN A 480 13.36 19.27 15.21
C ASN A 480 13.10 19.66 16.68
N PRO A 481 14.10 20.21 17.41
CA PRO A 481 13.97 20.50 18.85
C PRO A 481 12.82 21.46 19.18
N ARG A 482 12.48 22.35 18.25
CA ARG A 482 11.31 23.23 18.39
C ARG A 482 10.02 22.42 18.38
N ALA A 483 9.86 21.51 17.41
CA ALA A 483 8.70 20.62 17.33
C ALA A 483 8.58 19.74 18.58
N VAL A 484 9.71 19.28 19.13
CA VAL A 484 9.73 18.53 20.41
C VAL A 484 9.18 19.36 21.56
N GLY A 485 9.66 20.60 21.74
CA GLY A 485 9.14 21.48 22.80
C GLY A 485 7.64 21.74 22.68
N VAL A 486 7.16 22.00 21.46
CA VAL A 486 5.73 22.22 21.20
C VAL A 486 4.89 20.97 21.48
N ALA A 487 5.34 19.80 21.02
CA ALA A 487 4.63 18.54 21.26
C ALA A 487 4.56 18.20 22.76
N LEU A 488 5.64 18.45 23.51
CA LEU A 488 5.67 18.21 24.96
C LEU A 488 4.63 19.05 25.72
N ASN A 489 4.30 20.25 25.23
CA ASN A 489 3.26 21.10 25.83
C ASN A 489 1.85 20.48 25.77
N SER A 490 1.62 19.50 24.89
CA SER A 490 0.35 18.78 24.84
C SER A 490 0.19 17.73 25.95
N LEU A 491 1.27 17.42 26.69
CA LEU A 491 1.23 16.41 27.73
C LEU A 491 0.60 16.94 29.01
N THR A 492 -0.28 16.15 29.62
CA THR A 492 -0.92 16.49 30.89
C THR A 492 0.11 16.81 31.97
N GLY A 493 -0.05 17.96 32.63
CA GLY A 493 0.85 18.43 33.69
C GLY A 493 2.08 19.19 33.18
N VAL A 494 2.25 19.37 31.86
CA VAL A 494 3.28 20.25 31.29
C VAL A 494 2.68 21.63 31.06
N GLU A 495 3.28 22.65 31.67
CA GLU A 495 2.87 24.06 31.48
C GLU A 495 3.65 24.73 30.35
N ASP A 496 4.95 24.40 30.25
CA ASP A 496 5.84 24.87 29.21
C ASP A 496 7.02 23.91 29.07
N ALA A 497 7.41 23.63 27.84
CA ALA A 497 8.52 22.77 27.50
C ALA A 497 9.36 23.35 26.37
N ARG A 498 10.66 23.13 26.47
CA ARG A 498 11.65 23.47 25.44
C ARG A 498 12.58 22.29 25.26
N ALA A 499 13.07 22.10 24.05
CA ALA A 499 14.12 21.13 23.79
C ALA A 499 15.25 21.75 22.98
N GLU A 500 16.45 21.22 23.21
CA GLU A 500 17.67 21.59 22.52
C GLU A 500 18.56 20.36 22.33
N VAL A 501 19.40 20.40 21.30
CA VAL A 501 20.46 19.41 21.13
C VAL A 501 21.72 19.93 21.82
N VAL A 502 22.27 19.12 22.72
CA VAL A 502 23.50 19.41 23.45
C VAL A 502 24.54 18.37 23.07
N ASP A 503 25.72 18.82 22.66
CA ASP A 503 26.89 17.94 22.46
C ASP A 503 27.87 18.15 23.61
N ASP A 504 28.04 17.12 24.44
CA ASP A 504 28.97 17.12 25.57
C ASP A 504 30.37 16.57 25.22
N GLY A 505 30.63 16.34 23.92
CA GLY A 505 31.86 15.73 23.41
C GLY A 505 31.85 14.19 23.42
N LYS A 506 30.80 13.54 23.94
CA LYS A 506 30.56 12.09 23.81
C LYS A 506 29.48 11.75 22.78
N GLY A 507 28.81 12.77 22.24
CA GLY A 507 27.78 12.67 21.22
C GLY A 507 26.64 13.63 21.49
N ALA A 508 26.00 14.11 20.43
CA ALA A 508 24.81 14.95 20.52
C ALA A 508 23.64 14.20 21.20
N MET A 509 22.98 14.86 22.15
CA MET A 509 21.81 14.37 22.86
C MET A 509 20.68 15.39 22.84
N LEU A 510 19.44 14.91 22.83
CA LEU A 510 18.26 15.75 22.96
C LEU A 510 17.89 15.94 24.44
N VAL A 511 17.91 17.18 24.90
CA VAL A 511 17.57 17.55 26.27
C VAL A 511 16.30 18.39 26.25
N ALA A 512 15.31 18.01 27.06
CA ALA A 512 14.10 18.79 27.27
C ALA A 512 14.06 19.41 28.67
N SER A 513 13.73 20.69 28.75
CA SER A 513 13.40 21.40 29.98
C SER A 513 11.89 21.56 30.07
N VAL A 514 11.29 21.04 31.13
CA VAL A 514 9.84 21.03 31.37
C VAL A 514 9.52 21.80 32.64
N ARG A 515 8.56 22.73 32.55
CA ARG A 515 7.97 23.42 33.69
C ARG A 515 6.61 22.81 34.01
N THR A 516 6.36 22.61 35.30
CA THR A 516 5.12 22.00 35.78
C THR A 516 4.71 22.62 37.11
N THR A 517 3.41 22.63 37.36
CA THR A 517 2.80 22.93 38.66
C THR A 517 2.53 21.66 39.47
N ASP A 518 2.60 20.49 38.83
CA ASP A 518 2.39 19.18 39.46
C ASP A 518 3.69 18.64 40.04
N GLY A 519 3.87 18.80 41.35
CA GLY A 519 5.01 18.24 42.09
C GLY A 519 5.09 16.71 42.11
N SER A 520 4.04 16.01 41.66
CA SER A 520 4.02 14.55 41.52
C SER A 520 4.57 14.05 40.18
N LEU A 521 4.71 14.93 39.18
CA LEU A 521 5.21 14.58 37.86
C LEU A 521 6.66 14.06 37.93
N ARG A 522 6.95 12.95 37.22
CA ARG A 522 8.29 12.36 37.17
C ARG A 522 8.81 12.30 35.72
N PRO A 523 10.13 12.41 35.50
CA PRO A 523 10.70 12.30 34.16
C PRO A 523 10.34 11.00 33.43
N ASP A 524 10.22 9.90 34.16
CA ASP A 524 9.89 8.59 33.56
C ASP A 524 8.41 8.49 33.15
N ASP A 525 7.51 9.22 33.82
CA ASP A 525 6.11 9.33 33.41
C ASP A 525 6.00 10.12 32.11
N LEU A 526 6.71 11.25 32.02
CA LEU A 526 6.80 12.03 30.79
C LEU A 526 7.44 11.24 29.65
N ARG A 527 8.54 10.50 29.90
CA ARG A 527 9.16 9.64 28.87
C ARG A 527 8.20 8.59 28.34
N ARG A 528 7.37 7.98 29.20
CA ARG A 528 6.33 7.04 28.75
C ARG A 528 5.26 7.75 27.92
N ALA A 529 4.81 8.93 28.35
CA ALA A 529 3.82 9.72 27.62
C ALA A 529 4.35 10.22 26.26
N CYS A 530 5.64 10.56 26.15
CA CYS A 530 6.30 10.94 24.90
C CYS A 530 6.21 9.86 23.81
N LEU A 531 6.09 8.59 24.19
CA LEU A 531 5.88 7.54 23.19
C LEU A 531 4.57 7.72 22.43
N GLY A 532 3.60 8.44 23.00
CA GLY A 532 2.36 8.84 22.32
C GLY A 532 2.51 9.92 21.26
N LEU A 533 3.62 10.66 21.30
CA LEU A 533 3.89 11.80 20.42
C LEU A 533 4.80 11.43 19.24
N LEU A 534 5.16 10.15 19.07
CA LEU A 534 6.10 9.72 18.02
C LEU A 534 5.60 10.03 16.60
N ASP A 535 4.28 10.10 16.38
CA ASP A 535 3.72 10.46 15.08
C ASP A 535 3.72 11.96 14.79
N THR A 536 4.10 12.81 15.75
CA THR A 536 4.29 14.24 15.52
C THR A 536 5.55 14.46 14.65
N PRO A 537 5.43 15.17 13.51
CA PRO A 537 6.58 15.47 12.66
C PRO A 537 7.74 16.12 13.43
N GLY A 538 8.97 15.64 13.20
CA GLY A 538 10.17 16.13 13.87
C GLY A 538 10.30 15.75 15.35
N PHE A 539 9.35 15.00 15.93
CA PHE A 539 9.42 14.58 17.32
C PHE A 539 10.34 13.38 17.52
N ALA A 540 11.18 13.46 18.55
CA ALA A 540 11.88 12.33 19.13
C ALA A 540 11.80 12.43 20.65
N VAL A 541 11.75 11.30 21.37
CA VAL A 541 11.72 11.33 22.83
C VAL A 541 13.06 11.89 23.33
N PRO A 542 13.06 12.92 24.21
CA PRO A 542 14.29 13.45 24.80
C PRO A 542 15.10 12.36 25.52
N ASP A 543 16.41 12.41 25.36
CA ASP A 543 17.34 11.53 26.07
C ASP A 543 17.35 11.88 27.57
N SER A 544 17.22 13.18 27.89
CA SER A 544 17.04 13.71 29.24
C SER A 544 15.85 14.65 29.32
N ILE A 545 15.10 14.58 30.43
CA ILE A 545 14.00 15.50 30.75
C ILE A 545 14.26 16.10 32.13
N GLU A 546 14.47 17.42 32.16
CA GLU A 546 14.66 18.20 33.38
C GLU A 546 13.35 18.85 33.78
N ILE A 547 12.85 18.55 34.99
CA ILE A 547 11.58 19.10 35.48
C ILE A 547 11.86 20.21 36.50
N ARG A 548 11.26 21.39 36.29
CA ARG A 548 11.22 22.49 37.26
C ARG A 548 9.80 22.70 37.75
N VAL A 549 9.61 22.52 39.06
CA VAL A 549 8.31 22.70 39.70
C VAL A 549 8.16 24.16 40.11
N GLU A 550 7.17 24.84 39.54
CA GLU A 550 6.78 26.20 39.93
C GLU A 550 5.47 26.15 40.73
N VAL A 551 5.37 26.95 41.79
CA VAL A 551 4.15 27.03 42.59
C VAL A 551 3.14 27.91 41.86
N SER A 552 2.21 27.30 41.15
CA SER A 552 1.03 27.96 40.59
C SER A 552 -0.10 26.96 40.46
N SER A 553 -1.34 27.44 40.49
CA SER A 553 -2.55 26.64 40.46
C SER A 553 -3.38 27.00 39.24
N LEU A 554 -3.38 26.15 38.21
CA LEU A 554 -4.38 26.20 37.15
C LEU A 554 -4.86 24.78 36.74
N PRO A 555 -6.09 24.66 36.23
CA PRO A 555 -6.76 23.38 36.05
C PRO A 555 -6.54 22.78 34.66
N ALA A 556 -6.73 21.46 34.60
CA ALA A 556 -6.51 20.59 33.45
C ALA A 556 -7.44 20.86 32.24
N GLU A 557 -6.89 20.61 31.05
CA GLU A 557 -7.54 20.63 29.74
C GLU A 557 -8.63 19.56 29.55
N PRO A 558 -9.54 19.75 28.58
CA PRO A 558 -10.76 18.97 28.48
C PRO A 558 -10.51 17.53 28.02
N ALA A 559 -11.21 16.60 28.64
CA ALA A 559 -11.27 15.22 28.22
C ALA A 559 -11.92 15.09 26.83
N PRO A 560 -11.56 14.06 26.03
CA PRO A 560 -12.27 13.76 24.78
C PRO A 560 -13.77 13.56 25.07
N PRO A 561 -14.66 13.76 24.08
CA PRO A 561 -16.08 13.51 24.28
C PRO A 561 -16.27 12.04 24.70
N ALA A 562 -16.75 11.83 25.93
CA ALA A 562 -16.89 10.51 26.56
C ALA A 562 -17.48 9.46 25.59
N ARG A 563 -18.45 9.87 24.77
CA ARG A 563 -19.15 9.00 23.81
C ARG A 563 -18.27 8.45 22.67
N ALA A 564 -17.34 9.23 22.12
CA ALA A 564 -16.46 8.76 21.04
C ALA A 564 -15.46 7.73 21.59
N LEU A 565 -14.89 8.06 22.76
CA LEU A 565 -13.97 7.17 23.47
C LEU A 565 -14.67 5.89 23.93
N ASP A 566 -15.90 5.98 24.43
CA ASP A 566 -16.71 4.81 24.82
C ASP A 566 -16.96 3.89 23.62
N ALA A 567 -17.30 4.45 22.46
CA ALA A 567 -17.51 3.69 21.23
C ALA A 567 -16.24 2.99 20.76
N LEU A 568 -15.11 3.72 20.70
CA LEU A 568 -13.81 3.15 20.34
C LEU A 568 -13.38 2.05 21.31
N THR A 569 -13.50 2.30 22.61
CA THR A 569 -13.18 1.35 23.68
C THR A 569 -14.03 0.09 23.58
N ALA A 570 -15.33 0.23 23.31
CA ALA A 570 -16.24 -0.91 23.13
C ALA A 570 -15.87 -1.75 21.91
N ALA A 571 -15.48 -1.12 20.80
CA ALA A 571 -15.02 -1.82 19.60
C ALA A 571 -13.71 -2.59 19.88
N VAL A 572 -12.70 -1.93 20.46
CA VAL A 572 -11.38 -2.53 20.75
C VAL A 572 -11.49 -3.72 21.71
N ARG A 573 -12.31 -3.61 22.77
CA ARG A 573 -12.50 -4.69 23.76
C ARG A 573 -13.05 -5.99 23.19
N ARG A 574 -13.64 -5.99 22.00
CA ARG A 574 -14.13 -7.23 21.37
C ARG A 574 -13.04 -8.08 20.76
N VAL A 575 -11.98 -7.46 20.27
CA VAL A 575 -10.93 -8.14 19.48
C VAL A 575 -9.60 -8.25 20.23
N VAL A 576 -9.34 -7.35 21.17
CA VAL A 576 -8.15 -7.42 22.03
C VAL A 576 -8.39 -8.39 23.19
N PRO A 577 -7.47 -9.34 23.47
CA PRO A 577 -7.63 -10.33 24.54
C PRO A 577 -7.96 -9.71 25.90
N SER A 578 -8.76 -10.43 26.70
CA SER A 578 -9.36 -9.97 27.95
C SER A 578 -8.33 -9.49 28.99
N GLY A 579 -8.11 -8.18 29.06
CA GLY A 579 -7.37 -7.46 30.11
C GLY A 579 -7.98 -6.08 30.33
N ASP A 580 -7.54 -5.37 31.37
CA ASP A 580 -7.93 -3.97 31.59
C ASP A 580 -7.32 -3.11 30.46
N LEU A 581 -8.12 -2.87 29.42
CA LEU A 581 -7.72 -1.98 28.32
C LEU A 581 -7.40 -0.59 28.89
N ASN A 582 -6.13 -0.23 28.86
CA ASN A 582 -5.67 1.09 29.24
C ASN A 582 -5.87 2.05 28.06
N VAL A 583 -6.90 2.88 28.11
CA VAL A 583 -7.21 3.85 27.04
C VAL A 583 -6.14 4.94 26.85
N ARG A 584 -5.19 5.05 27.81
CA ARG A 584 -4.02 5.93 27.69
C ARG A 584 -2.86 5.29 26.91
N GLU A 585 -2.98 4.04 26.52
CA GLU A 585 -2.08 3.38 25.59
C GLU A 585 -2.62 3.48 24.16
N SER A 586 -1.72 3.34 23.19
CA SER A 586 -2.11 3.22 21.79
C SER A 586 -2.65 1.82 21.49
N TYR A 587 -3.34 1.67 20.36
CA TYR A 587 -3.96 0.42 19.96
C TYR A 587 -2.99 -0.77 19.94
N PHE A 588 -1.83 -0.63 19.30
CA PHE A 588 -0.83 -1.71 19.26
C PHE A 588 -0.14 -1.94 20.60
N ALA A 589 0.08 -0.89 21.42
CA ALA A 589 0.62 -1.06 22.76
C ALA A 589 -0.33 -1.85 23.67
N ALA A 590 -1.64 -1.69 23.47
CA ALA A 590 -2.69 -2.43 24.15
C ALA A 590 -2.86 -3.88 23.66
N GLY A 591 -2.03 -4.37 22.73
CA GLY A 591 -2.11 -5.72 22.17
C GLY A 591 -3.03 -5.86 20.96
N GLY A 592 -3.41 -4.74 20.34
CA GLY A 592 -4.06 -4.72 19.04
C GLY A 592 -3.23 -5.40 17.95
N ARG A 593 -3.90 -5.89 16.90
CA ARG A 593 -3.28 -6.45 15.69
C ARG A 593 -3.86 -5.80 14.45
N LEU A 594 -3.08 -5.67 13.38
CA LEU A 594 -3.58 -5.02 12.17
C LEU A 594 -4.76 -5.80 11.57
N SER A 595 -4.75 -7.13 11.68
CA SER A 595 -5.83 -8.01 11.21
C SER A 595 -7.21 -7.76 11.85
N TYR A 596 -7.28 -7.05 12.98
CA TYR A 596 -8.56 -6.72 13.62
C TYR A 596 -9.12 -5.35 13.21
N VAL A 597 -8.27 -4.49 12.65
CA VAL A 597 -8.63 -3.11 12.29
C VAL A 597 -9.81 -3.05 11.30
N PRO A 598 -9.90 -3.93 10.28
CA PRO A 598 -11.06 -3.98 9.39
C PRO A 598 -12.42 -4.03 10.13
N ALA A 599 -12.55 -4.93 11.12
CA ALA A 599 -13.78 -5.09 11.89
C ALA A 599 -14.02 -3.91 12.85
N LEU A 600 -12.95 -3.32 13.38
CA LEU A 600 -13.06 -2.14 14.25
C LEU A 600 -13.63 -0.95 13.46
N LEU A 601 -13.06 -0.63 12.31
CA LEU A 601 -13.51 0.48 11.48
C LEU A 601 -14.93 0.27 10.94
N TYR A 602 -15.24 -0.95 10.51
CA TYR A 602 -16.58 -1.33 10.08
C TYR A 602 -17.61 -1.05 11.19
N ARG A 603 -17.34 -1.49 12.43
CA ARG A 603 -18.28 -1.28 13.55
C ARG A 603 -18.43 0.15 13.99
N LEU A 604 -17.36 0.93 13.97
CA LEU A 604 -17.44 2.35 14.26
C LEU A 604 -18.38 3.02 13.26
N LYS A 605 -18.22 2.71 11.96
CA LYS A 605 -19.09 3.18 10.89
C LYS A 605 -20.55 2.77 11.08
N GLU A 606 -20.81 1.49 11.35
CA GLU A 606 -22.17 0.98 11.64
C GLU A 606 -22.80 1.63 12.88
N SER A 607 -21.98 2.03 13.86
CA SER A 607 -22.42 2.75 15.05
C SER A 607 -22.60 4.26 14.81
N GLY A 608 -22.46 4.71 13.57
CA GLY A 608 -22.59 6.11 13.14
C GLY A 608 -21.36 6.97 13.39
N TRP A 609 -20.19 6.38 13.65
CA TRP A 609 -18.92 7.07 13.81
C TRP A 609 -18.06 6.96 12.56
N GLU A 610 -17.62 8.09 12.03
CA GLU A 610 -16.76 8.17 10.85
C GLU A 610 -15.52 9.06 11.16
N GLY A 611 -14.63 9.19 10.18
CA GLY A 611 -13.47 10.10 10.25
C GLY A 611 -12.16 9.49 10.75
N LEU A 612 -12.17 8.24 11.22
CA LEU A 612 -10.96 7.57 11.70
C LEU A 612 -10.34 6.71 10.59
N ALA A 613 -9.12 7.05 10.16
CA ALA A 613 -8.33 6.22 9.24
C ALA A 613 -7.62 5.06 9.98
N TRP A 614 -7.25 4.00 9.25
CA TRP A 614 -6.62 2.82 9.87
C TRP A 614 -5.21 3.14 10.40
N GLU A 615 -4.47 4.00 9.69
CA GLU A 615 -3.14 4.48 10.07
C GLU A 615 -3.20 5.28 11.38
N GLU A 616 -4.26 6.06 11.56
CA GLU A 616 -4.48 6.83 12.78
C GLU A 616 -4.78 5.94 13.98
N LEU A 617 -5.62 4.92 13.80
CA LEU A 617 -5.88 3.91 14.83
C LEU A 617 -4.61 3.15 15.21
N CYS A 618 -3.76 2.84 14.23
CA CYS A 618 -2.51 2.11 14.39
C CYS A 618 -1.32 2.99 14.78
N SER A 619 -1.54 4.29 14.99
CA SER A 619 -0.51 5.23 15.41
C SER A 619 -0.04 4.98 16.85
N HIS A 620 0.96 5.72 17.26
CA HIS A 620 1.45 5.76 18.64
C HIS A 620 0.55 6.57 19.56
N ARG A 621 -0.40 7.34 19.02
CA ARG A 621 -1.32 8.15 19.82
C ARG A 621 -2.17 7.27 20.75
N PRO A 622 -2.42 7.71 21.99
CA PRO A 622 -3.35 7.03 22.90
C PRO A 622 -4.76 6.91 22.31
N LEU A 623 -5.51 5.86 22.68
CA LEU A 623 -6.90 5.70 22.25
C LEU A 623 -7.78 6.90 22.63
N THR A 624 -7.48 7.59 23.75
CA THR A 624 -8.15 8.84 24.14
C THR A 624 -8.03 9.95 23.11
N GLU A 625 -6.87 10.06 22.45
CA GLU A 625 -6.60 11.10 21.46
C GLU A 625 -7.14 10.69 20.08
N VAL A 626 -6.92 9.43 19.70
CA VAL A 626 -7.45 8.84 18.45
C VAL A 626 -8.98 8.99 18.39
N ALA A 627 -9.68 8.79 19.51
CA ALA A 627 -11.13 8.99 19.59
C ALA A 627 -11.57 10.43 19.28
N GLY A 628 -10.69 11.42 19.43
CA GLY A 628 -10.97 12.82 19.11
C GLY A 628 -11.08 13.10 17.60
N ALA A 629 -10.50 12.25 16.75
CA ALA A 629 -10.63 12.35 15.30
C ALA A 629 -12.00 11.86 14.77
N MET A 630 -12.74 11.12 15.60
CA MET A 630 -14.03 10.56 15.22
C MET A 630 -15.15 11.60 15.32
N TYR A 631 -16.03 11.63 14.32
CA TYR A 631 -17.26 12.42 14.35
C TYR A 631 -18.48 11.55 14.07
N ARG A 632 -19.65 12.03 14.50
CA ARG A 632 -20.92 11.31 14.30
C ARG A 632 -21.61 11.78 13.02
N ARG A 633 -22.09 10.84 12.22
CA ARG A 633 -22.88 11.10 11.02
C ARG A 633 -24.27 11.64 11.31
#